data_AF-A7RYJ6-F1
#
_entry.id   AF-A7RYJ6-F1
#
_cell.length_a   1.000
_cell.length_b   1.000
_cell.length_c   1.000
_cell.angle_alpha   90.00
_cell.angle_beta   90.00
_cell.angle_gamma   90.00
#
_symmetry.space_group_name_H-M   'P 1'
#
loop_
_entity.id
_entity.type
_entity.pdbx_description
1 polymer ?
#
loop_
_entity_poly.entity_id
_entity_poly.type
_entity_poly.pdbx_seq_one_letter_code
_entity_poly.pdbx_strand_id
1 'polypeptide(L)'
;NVPSWCDRVLWHSFPEMKIVNTSYGCTDNIRTSDHWPVFSTFDVGITTQYASSPVPQGSSTNDCVIIFETIKAMINTNSKPQFVVEFYSSCLEYWVKKTTAESREKTTYAAPSWGSQVLPHLHPIMPDRMYLQDQHLLIAVKSVESDESYGKMKKS
;
A
#
# COMPACT_ATOMS: atom_id res chain seq x y z
N ASN A 1 -23.55 20.33 26.97
CA ASN A 1 -22.28 19.99 26.31
C ASN A 1 -21.24 19.80 27.40
N VAL A 2 -20.47 18.71 27.39
CA VAL A 2 -19.36 18.49 28.35
C VAL A 2 -18.02 18.78 27.66
N PRO A 3 -16.98 19.24 28.38
CA PRO A 3 -15.67 19.48 27.78
C PRO A 3 -15.20 18.25 26.99
N SER A 4 -14.89 18.44 25.71
CA SER A 4 -14.62 17.35 24.76
C SER A 4 -13.57 17.77 23.74
N TRP A 5 -12.70 16.84 23.31
CA TRP A 5 -11.79 17.04 22.17
C TRP A 5 -12.49 16.66 20.86
N CYS A 6 -13.36 17.54 20.39
CA CYS A 6 -14.14 17.33 19.17
C CYS A 6 -13.27 17.41 17.90
N ASP A 7 -12.27 18.29 17.90
CA ASP A 7 -11.42 18.57 16.74
C ASP A 7 -10.08 17.83 16.86
N ARG A 8 -9.76 16.98 15.88
CA ARG A 8 -8.61 16.06 15.95
C ARG A 8 -7.88 15.96 14.62
N VAL A 9 -6.56 15.77 14.71
CA VAL A 9 -5.70 15.47 13.56
C VAL A 9 -5.10 14.08 13.76
N LEU A 10 -5.36 13.17 12.82
CA LEU A 10 -4.78 11.82 12.78
C LEU A 10 -4.09 11.61 11.44
N TRP A 11 -3.08 10.74 11.41
CA TRP A 11 -2.35 10.41 10.19
C TRP A 11 -2.02 8.91 10.13
N HIS A 12 -1.75 8.44 8.92
CA HIS A 12 -1.28 7.08 8.64
C HIS A 12 -0.38 7.10 7.40
N SER A 13 0.90 6.75 7.56
CA SER A 13 1.90 6.72 6.49
C SER A 13 2.13 5.31 5.96
N PHE A 14 2.93 5.18 4.90
CA PHE A 14 3.40 3.86 4.47
C PHE A 14 4.48 3.36 5.45
N PRO A 15 4.67 2.02 5.57
CA PRO A 15 5.77 1.47 6.34
C PRO A 15 7.10 2.11 5.93
N GLU A 16 7.98 2.34 6.90
CA GLU A 16 9.33 2.88 6.69
C GLU A 16 9.40 4.32 6.15
N MET A 17 8.27 4.98 5.87
CA MET A 17 8.28 6.43 5.61
C MET A 17 8.54 7.22 6.89
N LYS A 18 9.46 8.19 6.79
CA LYS A 18 9.72 9.16 7.86
C LYS A 18 8.56 10.16 7.94
N ILE A 19 7.81 10.11 9.03
CA ILE A 19 6.84 11.15 9.40
C ILE A 19 6.95 11.40 10.90
N VAL A 20 7.15 12.66 11.28
CA VAL A 20 7.28 13.06 12.69
C VAL A 20 6.34 14.23 12.94
N ASN A 21 5.42 14.08 13.89
CA ASN A 21 4.64 15.20 14.38
C ASN A 21 5.51 16.10 15.25
N THR A 22 5.67 17.35 14.87
CA THR A 22 6.52 18.33 15.56
C THR A 22 5.73 19.24 16.50
N SER A 23 4.43 19.41 16.28
CA SER A 23 3.53 20.09 17.21
C SER A 23 2.10 19.58 17.05
N TYR A 24 1.34 19.60 18.15
CA TYR A 24 -0.09 19.36 18.18
C TYR A 24 -0.70 20.15 19.34
N GLY A 25 -1.70 20.99 19.06
CA GLY A 25 -2.25 21.89 20.08
C GLY A 25 -3.45 22.68 19.59
N CYS A 26 -3.83 23.71 20.34
CA CYS A 26 -4.90 24.64 19.99
C CYS A 26 -4.54 26.09 20.35
N THR A 27 -5.20 27.05 19.73
CA THR A 27 -5.04 28.47 20.06
C THR A 27 -5.96 28.88 21.21
N ASP A 28 -5.50 29.79 22.08
CA ASP A 28 -6.26 30.29 23.24
C ASP A 28 -6.73 31.75 23.08
N ASN A 29 -6.25 32.41 22.03
CA ASN A 29 -6.46 33.82 21.72
C ASN A 29 -7.50 34.08 20.62
N ILE A 30 -7.98 33.04 19.92
CA ILE A 30 -9.07 33.14 18.94
C ILE A 30 -10.36 32.67 19.60
N ARG A 31 -11.32 33.59 19.80
CA ARG A 31 -12.54 33.35 20.60
C ARG A 31 -13.84 33.70 19.88
N THR A 32 -13.81 33.75 18.56
CA THR A 32 -14.98 34.04 17.72
C THR A 32 -15.92 32.84 17.55
N SER A 33 -15.52 31.66 18.03
CA SER A 33 -16.27 30.40 18.00
C SER A 33 -16.31 29.77 19.41
N ASP A 34 -17.25 28.86 19.62
CA ASP A 34 -17.36 27.96 20.78
C ASP A 34 -16.32 26.82 20.77
N HIS A 35 -15.49 26.72 19.73
CA HIS A 35 -14.34 25.83 19.63
C HIS A 35 -13.03 26.61 19.51
N TRP A 36 -11.93 26.03 20.02
CA TRP A 36 -10.57 26.55 19.80
C TRP A 36 -9.95 25.90 18.56
N PRO A 37 -9.41 26.68 17.61
CA PRO A 37 -8.71 26.14 16.45
C PRO A 37 -7.58 25.19 16.87
N VAL A 38 -7.61 23.96 16.34
CA VAL A 38 -6.58 22.94 16.55
C VAL A 38 -5.54 23.01 15.42
N PHE A 39 -4.26 22.88 15.77
CA PHE A 39 -3.15 22.85 14.81
C PHE A 39 -2.29 21.60 15.00
N SER A 40 -1.62 21.19 13.94
CA SER A 40 -0.66 20.10 13.94
C SER A 40 0.40 20.33 12.85
N THR A 41 1.68 20.10 13.15
CA THR A 41 2.78 20.25 12.18
C THR A 41 3.57 18.95 12.03
N PHE A 42 4.11 18.70 10.84
CA PHE A 42 4.80 17.45 10.51
C PHE A 42 6.08 17.69 9.72
N ASP A 43 7.14 16.97 10.11
CA ASP A 43 8.31 16.75 9.28
C ASP A 43 8.10 15.45 8.49
N VAL A 44 8.00 15.58 7.16
CA VAL A 44 7.71 14.45 6.27
C VAL A 44 8.91 14.22 5.35
N GLY A 45 9.41 12.98 5.34
CA GLY A 45 10.43 12.54 4.38
C GLY A 45 9.83 12.49 2.98
N ILE A 46 10.47 13.17 2.03
CA ILE A 46 10.09 13.17 0.62
C ILE A 46 11.10 12.36 -0.18
N THR A 47 10.62 11.61 -1.17
CA THR A 47 11.47 10.91 -2.13
C THR A 47 11.67 11.80 -3.35
N THR A 48 12.88 11.81 -3.89
CA THR A 48 13.20 12.64 -5.06
C THR A 48 12.50 12.14 -6.31
N GLN A 49 12.17 13.04 -7.24
CA GLN A 49 11.72 12.66 -8.57
C GLN A 49 12.90 12.03 -9.31
N TYR A 50 12.94 10.70 -9.38
CA TYR A 50 13.97 9.98 -10.12
C TYR A 50 13.68 10.12 -11.62
N ALA A 51 14.57 10.80 -12.34
CA ALA A 51 14.59 10.80 -13.79
C ALA A 51 15.52 9.68 -14.26
N SER A 52 15.00 8.71 -15.02
CA SER A 52 15.85 7.73 -15.70
C SER A 52 16.75 8.47 -16.69
N SER A 53 18.06 8.25 -16.62
CA SER A 53 18.93 8.63 -17.73
C SER A 53 18.46 7.93 -19.01
N PRO A 54 18.43 8.59 -20.17
CA PRO A 54 18.05 7.95 -21.42
C PRO A 54 18.99 6.77 -21.68
N VAL A 55 18.43 5.55 -21.65
CA VAL A 55 19.18 4.32 -21.93
C VAL A 55 19.61 4.38 -23.40
N PRO A 56 20.92 4.22 -23.73
CA PRO A 56 21.35 4.07 -25.11
C PRO A 56 20.63 2.87 -25.72
N GLN A 57 19.93 3.09 -26.85
CA GLN A 57 19.28 2.02 -27.61
C GLN A 57 20.29 0.91 -27.89
N GLY A 58 20.19 -0.22 -27.17
CA GLY A 58 21.02 -1.40 -27.41
C GLY A 58 21.73 -2.01 -26.20
N SER A 59 21.72 -1.40 -25.01
CA SER A 59 22.16 -2.11 -23.80
C SER A 59 20.99 -2.89 -23.21
N SER A 60 21.09 -4.23 -23.17
CA SER A 60 20.19 -5.13 -22.45
C SER A 60 19.77 -4.49 -21.13
N THR A 61 18.47 -4.26 -20.97
CA THR A 61 17.86 -3.88 -19.71
C THR A 61 18.41 -4.83 -18.64
N ASN A 62 19.08 -4.30 -17.61
CA ASN A 62 19.28 -5.07 -16.40
C ASN A 62 17.87 -5.30 -15.85
N ASP A 63 17.26 -6.41 -16.24
CA ASP A 63 15.88 -6.75 -15.92
C ASP A 63 15.78 -6.97 -14.41
N CYS A 64 15.52 -5.89 -13.68
CA CYS A 64 15.11 -5.99 -12.29
C CYS A 64 13.71 -6.60 -12.27
N VAL A 65 13.53 -7.65 -11.48
CA VAL A 65 12.25 -8.34 -11.34
C VAL A 65 11.96 -8.56 -9.86
N ILE A 66 10.75 -8.23 -9.44
CA ILE A 66 10.22 -8.57 -8.13
C ILE A 66 9.45 -9.88 -8.26
N ILE A 67 9.90 -10.91 -7.53
CA ILE A 67 9.33 -12.26 -7.57
C ILE A 67 8.77 -12.60 -6.19
N PHE A 68 7.54 -13.12 -6.17
CA PHE A 68 6.91 -13.66 -4.97
C PHE A 68 6.93 -15.18 -5.02
N GLU A 69 7.55 -15.82 -4.03
CA GLU A 69 7.55 -17.28 -3.94
C GLU A 69 6.18 -17.83 -3.51
N THR A 70 5.54 -17.18 -2.54
CA THR A 70 4.23 -17.56 -2.03
C THR A 70 3.54 -16.37 -1.38
N ILE A 71 2.23 -16.26 -1.58
CA ILE A 71 1.36 -15.34 -0.83
C ILE A 71 0.30 -16.17 -0.12
N LYS A 72 0.05 -15.87 1.16
CA LYS A 72 -1.01 -16.47 1.96
C LYS A 72 -1.79 -15.36 2.64
N ALA A 73 -3.11 -15.44 2.60
CA ALA A 73 -3.98 -14.52 3.32
C ALA A 73 -4.91 -15.29 4.25
N MET A 74 -5.37 -14.63 5.32
CA MET A 74 -6.47 -15.10 6.17
C MET A 74 -7.57 -14.05 6.09
N ILE A 75 -8.73 -14.44 5.56
CA ILE A 75 -9.83 -13.53 5.26
C ILE A 75 -11.02 -13.95 6.10
N ASN A 76 -11.46 -13.05 6.99
CA ASN A 76 -12.67 -13.25 7.76
C ASN A 76 -13.87 -12.98 6.85
N THR A 77 -14.53 -14.05 6.39
CA THR A 77 -15.71 -13.95 5.55
C THR A 77 -16.62 -15.16 5.77
N ASN A 78 -17.93 -14.91 5.69
CA ASN A 78 -18.95 -15.97 5.66
C ASN A 78 -19.28 -16.39 4.22
N SER A 79 -18.82 -15.64 3.21
CA SER A 79 -18.97 -15.95 1.79
C SER A 79 -17.83 -16.85 1.29
N LYS A 80 -18.06 -17.58 0.19
CA LYS A 80 -17.12 -18.55 -0.36
C LYS A 80 -16.65 -18.20 -1.79
N PRO A 81 -16.17 -16.99 -2.07
CA PRO A 81 -15.72 -16.65 -3.41
C PRO A 81 -14.37 -17.28 -3.72
N GLN A 82 -14.06 -17.41 -5.00
CA GLN A 82 -12.67 -17.55 -5.44
C GLN A 82 -11.93 -16.22 -5.24
N PHE A 83 -10.67 -16.28 -4.82
CA PHE A 83 -9.87 -15.10 -4.55
C PHE A 83 -8.81 -14.85 -5.61
N VAL A 84 -8.58 -13.58 -5.92
CA VAL A 84 -7.47 -13.10 -6.73
C VAL A 84 -6.60 -12.12 -5.97
N VAL A 85 -5.32 -12.06 -6.33
CA VAL A 85 -4.39 -11.05 -5.84
C VAL A 85 -4.04 -10.06 -6.95
N GLU A 86 -4.01 -8.77 -6.61
CA GLU A 86 -3.62 -7.67 -7.50
C GLU A 86 -2.50 -6.85 -6.88
N PHE A 87 -1.61 -6.34 -7.72
CA PHE A 87 -0.43 -5.58 -7.33
C PHE A 87 -0.45 -4.18 -7.93
N TYR A 88 -0.20 -3.18 -7.08
CA TYR A 88 -0.13 -1.77 -7.48
C TYR A 88 1.10 -1.10 -6.89
N SER A 89 1.82 -0.35 -7.70
CA SER A 89 2.91 0.52 -7.24
C SER A 89 3.15 1.63 -8.27
N SER A 90 3.70 2.75 -7.82
CA SER A 90 4.24 3.80 -8.69
C SER A 90 5.42 3.33 -9.52
N CYS A 91 6.09 2.25 -9.10
CA CYS A 91 7.20 1.68 -9.84
C CYS A 91 6.79 0.71 -10.94
N LEU A 92 5.50 0.47 -11.17
CA LEU A 92 4.99 -0.40 -12.22
C LEU A 92 4.25 0.43 -13.28
N GLU A 93 4.49 0.14 -14.56
CA GLU A 93 3.83 0.84 -15.67
C GLU A 93 2.32 0.56 -15.73
N TYR A 94 1.93 -0.66 -15.35
CA TYR A 94 0.55 -1.11 -15.26
C TYR A 94 0.36 -2.02 -14.05
N TRP A 95 -0.87 -2.10 -13.54
CA TRP A 95 -1.22 -3.09 -12.51
C TRP A 95 -1.14 -4.50 -13.10
N VAL A 96 -0.70 -5.47 -12.29
CA VAL A 96 -0.38 -6.82 -12.79
C VAL A 96 -1.49 -7.82 -12.45
N LYS A 97 -1.66 -8.79 -13.37
CA LYS A 97 -2.77 -9.76 -13.54
C LYS A 97 -3.37 -10.35 -12.26
N LYS A 98 -4.68 -10.60 -12.33
CA LYS A 98 -5.47 -11.40 -11.39
C LYS A 98 -5.00 -12.86 -11.43
N THR A 99 -4.54 -13.37 -10.29
CA THR A 99 -4.19 -14.79 -10.15
C THR A 99 -5.16 -15.47 -9.20
N THR A 100 -5.80 -16.58 -9.61
CA THR A 100 -6.71 -17.34 -8.74
C THR A 100 -5.94 -18.15 -7.69
N ALA A 101 -6.42 -18.12 -6.45
CA ALA A 101 -5.80 -18.84 -5.32
C ALA A 101 -6.25 -20.30 -5.25
N GLU A 102 -5.38 -21.16 -4.70
CA GLU A 102 -5.81 -22.41 -4.07
C GLU A 102 -6.29 -22.09 -2.64
N SER A 103 -7.57 -22.36 -2.33
CA SER A 103 -8.13 -22.10 -0.99
C SER A 103 -8.23 -23.37 -0.16
N ARG A 104 -7.79 -23.28 1.10
CA ARG A 104 -8.12 -24.28 2.13
C ARG A 104 -9.13 -23.69 3.08
N GLU A 105 -10.19 -24.44 3.35
CA GLU A 105 -11.35 -23.98 4.10
C GLU A 105 -11.20 -24.27 5.60
N LYS A 106 -11.63 -23.31 6.43
CA LYS A 106 -11.93 -23.51 7.85
C LYS A 106 -13.23 -22.79 8.19
N THR A 107 -13.95 -23.26 9.20
CA THR A 107 -15.33 -22.85 9.51
C THR A 107 -15.54 -21.36 9.79
N THR A 108 -14.48 -20.60 10.07
CA THR A 108 -14.55 -19.17 10.47
C THR A 108 -13.75 -18.21 9.58
N TYR A 109 -12.97 -18.71 8.61
CA TYR A 109 -12.17 -17.87 7.73
C TYR A 109 -11.74 -18.62 6.46
N ALA A 110 -11.53 -17.88 5.38
CA ALA A 110 -10.90 -18.39 4.17
C ALA A 110 -9.38 -18.21 4.23
N ALA A 111 -8.62 -19.23 3.80
CA ALA A 111 -7.17 -19.19 3.76
C ALA A 111 -6.64 -19.43 2.33
N PRO A 112 -6.82 -18.46 1.40
CA PRO A 112 -6.27 -18.56 0.06
C PRO A 112 -4.74 -18.51 0.07
N SER A 113 -4.13 -19.29 -0.82
CA SER A 113 -2.70 -19.29 -1.07
C SER A 113 -2.41 -19.24 -2.58
N TRP A 114 -1.37 -18.49 -2.92
CA TRP A 114 -0.85 -18.37 -4.28
C TRP A 114 0.62 -18.77 -4.28
N GLY A 115 0.98 -19.75 -5.10
CA GLY A 115 2.38 -20.16 -5.29
C GLY A 115 3.05 -19.43 -6.44
N SER A 116 4.37 -19.51 -6.53
CA SER A 116 5.19 -18.87 -7.57
C SER A 116 4.77 -19.24 -8.99
N GLN A 117 4.20 -20.44 -9.20
CA GLN A 117 3.72 -20.91 -10.49
C GLN A 117 2.54 -20.12 -11.06
N VAL A 118 1.79 -19.43 -10.19
CA VAL A 118 0.62 -18.63 -10.59
C VAL A 118 0.86 -17.13 -10.38
N LEU A 119 1.83 -16.75 -9.53
CA LEU A 119 2.16 -15.36 -9.24
C LEU A 119 2.95 -14.71 -10.38
N PRO A 120 2.63 -13.45 -10.74
CA PRO A 120 3.31 -12.78 -11.83
C PRO A 120 4.69 -12.27 -11.39
N HIS A 121 5.60 -12.17 -12.36
CA HIS A 121 6.83 -11.40 -12.24
C HIS A 121 6.49 -9.92 -12.41
N LEU A 122 6.92 -9.07 -11.46
CA LEU A 122 6.71 -7.63 -11.55
C LEU A 122 7.99 -6.96 -12.05
N HIS A 123 7.87 -6.14 -13.09
CA HIS A 123 8.98 -5.45 -13.73
C HIS A 123 8.91 -3.96 -13.40
N PRO A 124 9.81 -3.44 -12.55
CA PRO A 124 9.80 -2.03 -12.24
C PRO A 124 10.22 -1.17 -13.44
N ILE A 125 9.67 0.05 -13.52
CA ILE A 125 9.99 1.03 -14.57
C ILE A 125 11.46 1.50 -14.52
N MET A 126 12.10 1.39 -13.37
CA MET A 126 13.51 1.73 -13.17
C MET A 126 14.15 0.67 -12.27
N PRO A 127 15.26 0.03 -12.71
CA PRO A 127 15.95 -0.99 -11.94
C PRO A 127 16.91 -0.42 -10.88
N ASP A 128 16.94 0.90 -10.71
CA ASP A 128 17.83 1.58 -9.78
C ASP A 128 17.50 1.20 -8.33
N ARG A 129 18.52 0.77 -7.58
CA ARG A 129 18.34 0.28 -6.21
C ARG A 129 17.84 1.38 -5.26
N MET A 130 18.36 2.60 -5.39
CA MET A 130 17.97 3.70 -4.49
C MET A 130 16.53 4.11 -4.76
N TYR A 131 16.12 4.15 -6.03
CA TYR A 131 14.74 4.34 -6.43
C TYR A 131 13.82 3.27 -5.82
N LEU A 132 14.16 1.99 -5.99
CA LEU A 132 13.32 0.87 -5.58
C LEU A 132 13.19 0.71 -4.06
N GLN A 133 14.22 1.06 -3.29
CA GLN A 133 14.19 1.05 -1.82
C GLN A 133 13.14 2.00 -1.23
N ASP A 134 12.78 3.04 -1.99
CA ASP A 134 11.79 4.03 -1.57
C ASP A 134 10.37 3.71 -2.07
N GLN A 135 10.18 2.60 -2.81
CA GLN A 135 8.88 2.23 -3.38
C GLN A 135 8.11 1.30 -2.46
N HIS A 136 6.78 1.30 -2.61
CA HIS A 136 5.89 0.40 -1.89
C HIS A 136 5.01 -0.35 -2.86
N LEU A 137 4.71 -1.60 -2.52
CA LEU A 137 3.75 -2.42 -3.25
C LEU A 137 2.46 -2.53 -2.44
N LEU A 138 1.36 -2.10 -3.03
CA LEU A 138 0.02 -2.37 -2.53
C LEU A 138 -0.47 -3.70 -3.11
N ILE A 139 -0.83 -4.61 -2.22
CA ILE A 139 -1.38 -5.92 -2.55
C ILE A 139 -2.85 -5.92 -2.14
N ALA A 140 -3.74 -6.16 -3.10
CA ALA A 140 -5.18 -6.27 -2.86
C ALA A 140 -5.65 -7.70 -3.08
N VAL A 141 -6.46 -8.22 -2.16
CA VAL A 141 -7.15 -9.50 -2.34
C VAL A 141 -8.60 -9.23 -2.67
N LYS A 142 -9.07 -9.73 -3.81
CA LYS A 142 -10.43 -9.53 -4.31
C LYS A 142 -11.16 -10.84 -4.53
N SER A 143 -12.49 -10.79 -4.51
CA SER A 143 -13.33 -11.87 -5.04
C SER A 143 -13.35 -11.83 -6.56
N VAL A 144 -13.24 -12.99 -7.20
CA VAL A 144 -13.39 -13.15 -8.66
C VAL A 144 -14.78 -12.71 -9.13
N GLU A 145 -15.81 -13.01 -8.35
CA GLU A 145 -17.22 -12.90 -8.76
C GLU A 145 -17.75 -11.47 -8.68
N SER A 146 -17.31 -10.71 -7.68
CA SER A 146 -17.83 -9.36 -7.39
C SER A 146 -16.82 -8.24 -7.65
N ASP A 147 -15.55 -8.58 -7.88
CA ASP A 147 -14.40 -7.65 -7.85
C ASP A 147 -14.26 -6.86 -6.53
N GLU A 148 -15.02 -7.23 -5.49
CA GLU A 148 -14.96 -6.60 -4.18
C GLU A 148 -13.64 -6.95 -3.48
N SER A 149 -13.03 -5.93 -2.87
CA SER A 149 -11.78 -6.05 -2.12
C SER A 149 -12.04 -6.53 -0.70
N TYR A 150 -11.48 -7.68 -0.34
CA TYR A 150 -11.55 -8.28 1.00
C TYR A 150 -10.42 -7.81 1.93
N GLY A 151 -9.38 -7.19 1.37
CA GLY A 151 -8.30 -6.63 2.16
C GLY A 151 -7.23 -6.00 1.27
N LYS A 152 -6.54 -4.98 1.81
CA LYS A 152 -5.41 -4.33 1.18
C LYS A 152 -4.25 -4.29 2.17
N MET A 153 -3.07 -4.71 1.73
CA MET A 153 -1.84 -4.65 2.53
C MET A 153 -0.76 -3.92 1.73
N LYS A 154 0.15 -3.26 2.43
CA LYS A 154 1.33 -2.62 1.84
C LYS A 154 2.58 -3.38 2.25
N LYS A 155 3.48 -3.62 1.30
CA LYS A 155 4.78 -4.24 1.50
C LYS A 155 5.88 -3.26 1.05
N SER A 156 6.86 -3.04 1.92
CA SER A 156 8.17 -2.44 1.60
C SER A 156 9.11 -3.50 1.05
#